data_AF-A0A973ATC8-F1
#
_entry.id   AF-A0A973ATC8-F1
#
_cell.length_a   1.000
_cell.length_b   1.000
_cell.length_c   1.000
_cell.angle_alpha   90.00
_cell.angle_beta   90.00
_cell.angle_gamma   90.00
#
_symmetry.space_group_name_H-M   'P 1'
#
loop_
_entity.id
_entity.type
_entity.pdbx_description
1 polymer ?
#
loop_
_entity_poly.entity_id
_entity_poly.type
_entity_poly.pdbx_seq_one_letter_code
_entity_poly.pdbx_strand_id
1 'polypeptide(L)'
;MSTGTSLEKRRLVSRLVADQDAAAGGPQRRVLQRTVATLVIVGLLAFLLLWLMGFFSSPREVLEIRAMVDEQIVQLQKVARNEAPLTYDNAGFRQNFERMREMSPEVRDQVRDEMSRLFRARERAEMRSYFMTPPQDRQNELDRRIKAEAAQRQAWQQQRATQKSGTGGNQGPMKRPGGGPGGAGGAGGAGAGGSGAQGNAAGRGQGGASQASAAGPGGGRPPGGRGGSEEERNARSKQRLDARSPE
;
A
#
# COMPACT_ATOMS: atom_id res chain seq x y z
N MET A 1 -42.97 36.82 -11.05
CA MET A 1 -43.28 36.13 -12.32
C MET A 1 -42.28 36.60 -13.38
N SER A 2 -41.29 35.79 -13.74
CA SER A 2 -40.32 36.08 -14.81
C SER A 2 -40.23 34.87 -15.73
N THR A 3 -41.13 34.82 -16.71
CA THR A 3 -41.22 33.74 -17.72
C THR A 3 -40.72 34.17 -19.10
N GLY A 4 -40.30 35.44 -19.27
CA GLY A 4 -39.83 35.97 -20.57
C GLY A 4 -38.41 35.55 -20.98
N THR A 5 -37.56 35.17 -20.03
CA THR A 5 -36.12 34.98 -20.30
C THR A 5 -35.76 33.65 -20.95
N SER A 6 -36.59 32.61 -20.81
CA SER A 6 -36.30 31.28 -21.38
C SER A 6 -36.60 31.21 -22.87
N LEU A 7 -37.68 31.87 -23.33
CA LEU A 7 -38.07 31.92 -24.74
C LEU A 7 -37.12 32.79 -25.55
N GLU A 8 -36.66 33.92 -25.00
CA GLU A 8 -35.66 34.77 -25.64
C GLU A 8 -34.30 34.08 -25.77
N LYS A 9 -33.85 33.39 -24.71
CA LYS A 9 -32.63 32.57 -24.78
C LYS A 9 -32.71 31.48 -25.86
N ARG A 10 -33.85 30.79 -25.96
CA ARG A 10 -34.07 29.78 -27.02
C ARG A 10 -34.02 30.38 -28.42
N ARG A 11 -34.60 31.58 -28.63
CA ARG A 11 -34.57 32.30 -29.91
C ARG A 11 -33.18 32.80 -30.29
N LEU A 12 -32.41 33.29 -29.30
CA LEU A 12 -31.03 33.73 -29.51
C LEU A 12 -30.12 32.55 -29.85
N VAL A 13 -30.25 31.42 -29.15
CA VAL A 13 -29.50 30.21 -29.46
C VAL A 13 -29.89 29.68 -30.85
N SER A 14 -31.18 29.65 -31.21
CA SER A 14 -31.58 29.18 -32.54
C SER A 14 -31.07 30.08 -33.67
N ARG A 15 -30.98 31.40 -33.46
CA ARG A 15 -30.38 32.32 -34.45
C ARG A 15 -28.88 32.14 -34.54
N LEU A 16 -28.19 32.00 -33.41
CA LEU A 16 -26.74 31.77 -33.39
C LEU A 16 -26.37 30.48 -34.13
N VAL A 17 -27.16 29.41 -33.94
CA VAL A 17 -26.99 28.13 -34.65
C VAL A 17 -27.30 28.28 -36.14
N ALA A 18 -28.40 28.97 -36.50
CA ALA A 18 -28.76 29.19 -37.90
C ALA A 18 -27.72 30.04 -38.66
N ASP A 19 -27.16 31.08 -38.03
CA ASP A 19 -26.08 31.90 -38.61
C ASP A 19 -24.79 31.10 -38.73
N GLN A 20 -24.48 30.22 -37.77
CA GLN A 20 -23.35 29.29 -37.87
C GLN A 20 -23.55 28.31 -39.03
N ASP A 21 -24.75 27.77 -39.22
CA ASP A 21 -25.04 26.83 -40.30
C ASP A 21 -25.04 27.50 -41.69
N ALA A 22 -25.51 28.75 -41.77
CA ALA A 22 -25.45 29.55 -43.00
C ALA A 22 -24.01 29.91 -43.41
N ALA A 23 -23.16 30.28 -42.44
CA ALA A 23 -21.75 30.58 -42.69
C ALA A 23 -20.90 29.34 -43.00
N ALA A 24 -21.38 28.15 -42.64
CA ALA A 24 -20.58 26.94 -42.63
C ALA A 24 -21.01 25.91 -43.71
N GLY A 25 -21.76 26.35 -44.72
CA GLY A 25 -22.29 25.53 -45.82
C GLY A 25 -21.32 25.19 -46.97
N GLY A 26 -20.03 25.51 -46.87
CA GLY A 26 -19.07 25.27 -47.94
C GLY A 26 -18.74 23.78 -48.17
N PRO A 27 -18.49 23.34 -49.43
CA PRO A 27 -18.14 21.95 -49.75
C PRO A 27 -16.88 21.48 -49.01
N GLN A 28 -15.95 22.40 -48.74
CA GLN A 28 -14.70 22.13 -48.01
C GLN A 28 -14.95 21.75 -46.55
N ARG A 29 -15.95 22.35 -45.86
CA ARG A 29 -16.33 21.94 -44.50
C ARG A 29 -16.98 20.57 -44.46
N ARG A 30 -17.79 20.21 -45.47
CA ARG A 30 -18.37 18.86 -45.56
C ARG A 30 -17.30 17.79 -45.77
N VAL A 31 -16.30 18.07 -46.59
CA VAL A 31 -15.14 17.17 -46.77
C VAL A 31 -14.35 17.05 -45.47
N LEU A 32 -14.06 18.17 -44.79
CA LEU A 32 -13.36 18.16 -43.51
C LEU A 32 -14.14 17.43 -42.41
N GLN A 33 -15.46 17.63 -42.32
CA GLN A 33 -16.31 16.92 -41.37
C GLN A 33 -16.32 15.41 -41.65
N ARG A 34 -16.38 15.01 -42.91
CA ARG A 34 -16.31 13.60 -43.30
C ARG A 34 -14.95 13.00 -43.00
N THR A 35 -13.84 13.68 -43.29
CA THR A 35 -12.51 13.16 -42.98
C THR A 35 -12.29 13.02 -41.48
N VAL A 36 -12.70 14.01 -40.69
CA VAL A 36 -12.64 13.94 -39.22
C VAL A 36 -13.52 12.80 -38.70
N ALA A 37 -14.75 12.68 -39.18
CA ALA A 37 -15.65 11.59 -38.77
C ALA A 37 -15.06 10.21 -39.11
N THR A 38 -14.49 10.04 -40.31
CA THR A 38 -13.81 8.81 -40.71
C THR A 38 -12.61 8.51 -39.82
N LEU A 39 -11.78 9.51 -39.49
CA LEU A 39 -10.63 9.33 -38.59
C LEU A 39 -11.05 8.91 -37.19
N VAL A 40 -12.12 9.51 -36.65
CA VAL A 40 -12.67 9.12 -35.34
C VAL A 40 -13.19 7.69 -35.37
N ILE A 41 -13.93 7.30 -36.40
CA ILE A 41 -14.44 5.93 -36.55
C ILE A 41 -13.28 4.93 -36.66
N VAL A 42 -12.28 5.22 -37.49
CA VAL A 42 -11.08 4.37 -37.62
C VAL A 42 -10.32 4.28 -36.30
N GLY A 43 -10.15 5.39 -35.58
CA GLY A 43 -9.53 5.42 -34.26
C GLY A 43 -10.28 4.58 -33.23
N LEU A 44 -11.62 4.68 -33.19
CA LEU A 44 -12.46 3.86 -32.30
C LEU A 44 -12.42 2.38 -32.66
N LEU A 45 -12.41 2.05 -33.95
CA LEU A 45 -12.27 0.66 -34.42
C LEU A 45 -10.89 0.10 -34.06
N ALA A 46 -9.82 0.86 -34.26
CA ALA A 46 -8.47 0.46 -33.84
C ALA A 46 -8.40 0.26 -32.33
N PHE A 47 -8.96 1.19 -31.55
CA PHE A 47 -9.03 1.06 -30.09
C PHE A 47 -9.84 -0.19 -29.66
N LEU A 48 -10.98 -0.45 -30.30
CA LEU A 48 -11.78 -1.65 -30.06
C LEU A 48 -10.98 -2.92 -30.38
N LEU A 49 -10.24 -2.94 -31.49
CA LEU A 49 -9.39 -4.07 -31.86
C LEU A 49 -8.25 -4.28 -30.85
N LEU A 50 -7.56 -3.21 -30.42
CA LEU A 50 -6.54 -3.28 -29.38
C LEU A 50 -7.12 -3.80 -28.05
N TRP A 51 -8.34 -3.37 -27.72
CA TRP A 51 -9.04 -3.84 -26.52
C TRP A 51 -9.41 -5.33 -26.62
N LEU A 52 -9.96 -5.77 -27.77
CA LEU A 52 -10.28 -7.18 -28.03
C LEU A 52 -9.04 -8.07 -28.08
N MET A 53 -7.89 -7.55 -28.52
CA MET A 53 -6.60 -8.25 -28.46
C MET A 53 -6.00 -8.31 -27.04
N GLY A 54 -6.69 -7.76 -26.04
CA GLY A 54 -6.29 -7.88 -24.65
C GLY A 54 -5.14 -6.95 -24.26
N PHE A 55 -4.84 -5.92 -25.06
CA PHE A 55 -3.80 -4.93 -24.71
C PHE A 55 -4.11 -4.19 -23.40
N PHE A 56 -5.40 -4.10 -23.03
CA PHE A 56 -5.87 -3.57 -21.74
C PHE A 56 -6.39 -4.67 -20.80
N SER A 57 -6.17 -5.95 -21.11
CA SER A 57 -6.63 -7.05 -20.26
C SER A 57 -5.64 -7.33 -19.13
N SER A 58 -6.16 -7.61 -17.93
CA SER A 58 -5.33 -8.01 -16.81
C SER A 58 -4.64 -9.35 -17.08
N PRO A 59 -3.38 -9.55 -16.64
CA PRO A 59 -2.70 -10.83 -16.74
C PRO A 59 -3.54 -11.95 -16.12
N ARG A 60 -3.46 -13.16 -16.70
CA ARG A 60 -4.25 -14.33 -16.25
C ARG A 60 -4.00 -14.64 -14.77
N GLU A 61 -2.77 -14.44 -14.31
CA GLU A 61 -2.34 -14.63 -12.93
C GLU A 61 -3.10 -13.72 -11.95
N VAL A 62 -3.35 -12.48 -12.35
CA VAL A 62 -4.11 -11.51 -11.53
C VAL A 62 -5.58 -11.92 -11.49
N LEU A 63 -6.13 -12.42 -12.59
CA LEU A 63 -7.52 -12.89 -12.64
C LEU A 63 -7.75 -14.12 -11.77
N GLU A 64 -6.82 -15.09 -11.78
CA GLU A 64 -6.86 -16.25 -10.89
C GLU A 64 -6.88 -15.83 -9.42
N ILE A 65 -5.97 -14.93 -9.04
CA ILE A 65 -5.88 -14.47 -7.64
C ILE A 65 -7.09 -13.62 -7.26
N ARG A 66 -7.57 -12.76 -8.15
CA ARG A 66 -8.80 -11.99 -7.94
C ARG A 66 -9.99 -12.92 -7.69
N ALA A 67 -10.16 -13.96 -8.49
CA ALA A 67 -11.25 -14.92 -8.33
C ALA A 67 -11.17 -15.64 -6.97
N MET A 68 -9.97 -16.09 -6.58
CA MET A 68 -9.74 -16.68 -5.26
C MET A 68 -10.05 -15.69 -4.12
N VAL A 69 -9.62 -14.42 -4.25
CA VAL A 69 -9.90 -13.36 -3.28
C VAL A 69 -11.40 -13.11 -3.17
N ASP A 70 -12.11 -13.04 -4.29
CA ASP A 70 -13.56 -12.83 -4.31
C ASP A 70 -14.33 -13.96 -3.64
N GLU A 71 -13.94 -15.22 -3.90
CA GLU A 71 -14.51 -16.37 -3.22
C GLU A 71 -14.31 -16.28 -1.69
N GLN A 72 -13.09 -15.95 -1.25
CA GLN A 72 -12.79 -15.80 0.18
C GLN A 72 -13.56 -14.64 0.81
N ILE A 73 -13.74 -13.52 0.11
CA ILE A 73 -14.55 -12.39 0.58
C ILE A 73 -16.00 -12.84 0.81
N VAL A 74 -16.57 -13.65 -0.09
CA VAL A 74 -17.93 -14.20 0.08
C VAL A 74 -18.01 -15.09 1.32
N GLN A 75 -17.01 -15.93 1.59
CA GLN A 75 -16.97 -16.73 2.83
C GLN A 75 -16.85 -15.84 4.08
N LEU A 76 -16.03 -14.79 4.03
CA LEU A 76 -15.89 -13.84 5.13
C LEU A 76 -17.18 -13.07 5.41
N GLN A 77 -18.04 -12.85 4.41
CA GLN A 77 -19.36 -12.27 4.64
C GLN A 77 -20.25 -13.17 5.50
N LYS A 78 -20.13 -14.50 5.39
CA LYS A 78 -20.84 -15.44 6.28
C LYS A 78 -20.32 -15.37 7.71
N VAL A 79 -18.99 -15.26 7.88
CA VAL A 79 -18.36 -15.03 9.19
C VAL A 79 -18.88 -13.73 9.82
N ALA A 80 -18.98 -12.66 9.03
CA ALA A 80 -19.49 -11.37 9.49
C ALA A 80 -20.94 -11.43 10.00
N ARG A 81 -21.71 -12.45 9.60
CA ARG A 81 -23.08 -12.73 10.06
C ARG A 81 -23.13 -13.80 11.16
N ASN A 82 -21.99 -14.26 11.66
CA ASN A 82 -21.84 -15.37 12.61
C ASN A 82 -22.40 -16.72 12.11
N GLU A 83 -22.52 -16.90 10.78
CA GLU A 83 -23.00 -18.14 10.17
C GLU A 83 -21.89 -19.20 10.02
N ALA A 84 -20.62 -18.78 10.06
CA ALA A 84 -19.45 -19.64 9.91
C ALA A 84 -18.33 -19.22 10.87
N PRO A 85 -17.52 -20.16 11.37
CA PRO A 85 -16.35 -19.82 12.16
C PRO A 85 -15.31 -19.11 11.29
N LEU A 86 -14.62 -18.15 11.88
CA LEU A 86 -13.47 -17.53 11.26
C LEU A 86 -12.32 -18.54 11.20
N THR A 87 -11.98 -19.01 10.01
CA THR A 87 -10.84 -19.89 9.78
C THR A 87 -9.63 -19.12 9.28
N TYR A 88 -8.46 -19.51 9.76
CA TYR A 88 -7.16 -18.97 9.34
C TYR A 88 -6.43 -20.04 8.54
N ASP A 89 -7.04 -20.53 7.47
CA ASP A 89 -6.32 -21.44 6.57
C ASP A 89 -5.35 -20.63 5.71
N ASN A 90 -4.06 -20.78 6.04
CA ASN A 90 -2.96 -20.09 5.38
C ASN A 90 -2.24 -21.00 4.38
N ALA A 91 -2.73 -22.23 4.14
CA ALA A 91 -2.04 -23.21 3.31
C ALA A 91 -1.80 -22.71 1.88
N GLY A 92 -2.79 -22.02 1.29
CA GLY A 92 -2.66 -21.44 -0.05
C GLY A 92 -1.80 -20.17 -0.12
N PHE A 93 -1.65 -19.43 0.99
CA PHE A 93 -0.93 -18.16 0.98
C PHE A 93 0.56 -18.34 0.67
N ARG A 94 1.24 -19.33 1.28
CA ARG A 94 2.68 -19.54 1.05
C ARG A 94 2.98 -19.84 -0.42
N GLN A 95 2.21 -20.74 -1.02
CA GLN A 95 2.35 -21.07 -2.44
C GLN A 95 2.09 -19.86 -3.34
N ASN A 96 1.08 -19.04 -3.01
CA ASN A 96 0.81 -17.80 -3.73
C ASN A 96 1.95 -16.77 -3.57
N PHE A 97 2.59 -16.69 -2.40
CA PHE A 97 3.76 -15.83 -2.19
C PHE A 97 4.98 -16.27 -3.00
N GLU A 98 5.21 -17.57 -3.11
CA GLU A 98 6.27 -18.12 -3.97
C GLU A 98 6.00 -17.78 -5.44
N ARG A 99 4.77 -18.01 -5.92
CA ARG A 99 4.37 -17.64 -7.29
C ARG A 99 4.49 -16.14 -7.56
N MET A 100 4.09 -15.29 -6.61
CA MET A 100 4.24 -13.83 -6.72
C MET A 100 5.69 -13.36 -6.86
N ARG A 101 6.66 -14.11 -6.30
CA ARG A 101 8.08 -13.77 -6.40
C ARG A 101 8.60 -13.97 -7.83
N GLU A 102 8.00 -14.89 -8.57
CA GLU A 102 8.35 -15.19 -9.96
C GLU A 102 7.67 -14.24 -10.96
N MET A 103 6.59 -13.55 -10.55
CA MET A 103 5.85 -12.58 -11.39
C MET A 103 6.64 -11.29 -11.64
N SER A 104 6.29 -10.56 -12.71
CA SER A 104 6.82 -9.22 -12.98
C SER A 104 6.46 -8.22 -11.87
N PRO A 105 7.24 -7.14 -11.67
CA PRO A 105 6.96 -6.13 -10.65
C PRO A 105 5.54 -5.56 -10.74
N GLU A 106 5.07 -5.25 -11.96
CA GLU A 106 3.76 -4.65 -12.22
C GLU A 106 2.62 -5.61 -11.86
N VAL A 107 2.78 -6.89 -12.22
CA VAL A 107 1.81 -7.94 -11.86
C VAL A 107 1.79 -8.16 -10.35
N ARG A 108 2.96 -8.19 -9.72
CA ARG A 108 3.08 -8.38 -8.28
C ARG A 108 2.38 -7.27 -7.49
N ASP A 109 2.47 -6.02 -7.94
CA ASP A 109 1.80 -4.91 -7.28
C ASP A 109 0.27 -5.01 -7.41
N GLN A 110 -0.25 -5.41 -8.57
CA GLN A 110 -1.68 -5.71 -8.72
C GLN A 110 -2.13 -6.82 -7.77
N VAL A 111 -1.35 -7.90 -7.66
CA VAL A 111 -1.66 -8.99 -6.74
C VAL A 111 -1.61 -8.54 -5.28
N ARG A 112 -0.66 -7.68 -4.90
CA ARG A 112 -0.59 -7.10 -3.55
C ARG A 112 -1.82 -6.26 -3.22
N ASP A 113 -2.35 -5.51 -4.18
CA ASP A 113 -3.57 -4.75 -4.00
C ASP A 113 -4.78 -5.66 -3.76
N GLU A 114 -4.87 -6.77 -4.51
CA GLU A 114 -5.92 -7.77 -4.32
C GLU A 114 -5.82 -8.47 -2.96
N MET A 115 -4.61 -8.84 -2.54
CA MET A 115 -4.38 -9.37 -1.20
C MET A 115 -4.73 -8.35 -0.11
N SER A 116 -4.38 -7.07 -0.31
CA SER A 116 -4.75 -5.98 0.60
C SER A 116 -6.27 -5.79 0.67
N ARG A 117 -7.00 -6.03 -0.42
CA ARG A 117 -8.48 -6.05 -0.45
C ARG A 117 -9.02 -7.18 0.42
N LEU A 118 -8.46 -8.39 0.31
CA LEU A 118 -8.82 -9.53 1.12
C LEU A 118 -8.60 -9.28 2.61
N PHE A 119 -7.43 -8.75 3.01
CA PHE A 119 -7.12 -8.45 4.41
C PHE A 119 -8.09 -7.42 5.01
N ARG A 120 -8.42 -6.35 4.26
CA ARG A 120 -9.43 -5.36 4.71
C ARG A 120 -10.83 -5.97 4.84
N ALA A 121 -11.20 -6.86 3.93
CA ALA A 121 -12.49 -7.55 4.01
C ALA A 121 -12.55 -8.47 5.22
N ARG A 122 -11.46 -9.17 5.52
CA ARG A 122 -11.30 -10.00 6.71
C ARG A 122 -11.44 -9.20 7.98
N GLU A 123 -10.66 -8.15 8.14
CA GLU A 123 -10.71 -7.27 9.33
C GLU A 123 -12.13 -6.74 9.57
N ARG A 124 -12.80 -6.29 8.50
CA ARG A 124 -14.20 -5.85 8.57
C ARG A 124 -15.15 -6.96 9.00
N ALA A 125 -14.97 -8.17 8.51
CA ALA A 125 -15.79 -9.33 8.89
C ALA A 125 -15.58 -9.71 10.36
N GLU A 126 -14.33 -9.70 10.84
CA GLU A 126 -13.97 -10.00 12.22
C GLU A 126 -14.60 -9.00 13.20
N MET A 127 -14.48 -7.69 12.90
CA MET A 127 -15.11 -6.63 13.68
C MET A 127 -16.63 -6.77 13.69
N ARG A 128 -17.24 -6.95 12.51
CA ARG A 128 -18.70 -7.05 12.39
C ARG A 128 -19.24 -8.27 13.14
N SER A 129 -18.58 -9.41 13.02
CA SER A 129 -18.88 -10.63 13.77
C SER A 129 -18.88 -10.36 15.27
N TYR A 130 -17.83 -9.71 15.79
CA TYR A 130 -17.71 -9.38 17.21
C TYR A 130 -18.84 -8.46 17.71
N PHE A 131 -19.18 -7.41 16.95
CA PHE A 131 -20.24 -6.49 17.34
C PHE A 131 -21.65 -7.07 17.19
N MET A 132 -21.83 -8.06 16.31
CA MET A 132 -23.08 -8.82 16.17
C MET A 132 -23.27 -9.84 17.30
N THR A 133 -22.20 -10.27 17.97
CA THR A 133 -22.29 -11.12 19.16
C THR A 133 -22.91 -10.34 20.33
N PRO A 134 -23.89 -10.92 21.06
CA PRO A 134 -24.46 -10.31 22.25
C PRO A 134 -23.37 -9.88 23.24
N PRO A 135 -23.48 -8.70 23.90
CA PRO A 135 -22.42 -8.18 24.78
C PRO A 135 -21.96 -9.15 25.87
N GLN A 136 -22.89 -9.99 26.37
CA GLN A 136 -22.63 -10.97 27.41
C GLN A 136 -21.71 -12.10 26.93
N ASP A 137 -21.73 -12.44 25.65
CA ASP A 137 -20.99 -13.56 25.05
C ASP A 137 -19.66 -13.13 24.42
N ARG A 138 -19.43 -11.81 24.26
CA ARG A 138 -18.24 -11.26 23.61
C ARG A 138 -16.94 -11.72 24.28
N GLN A 139 -16.92 -11.86 25.59
CA GLN A 139 -15.73 -12.30 26.32
C GLN A 139 -15.38 -13.75 25.98
N ASN A 140 -16.37 -14.64 25.97
CA ASN A 140 -16.19 -16.05 25.63
C ASN A 140 -15.69 -16.22 24.18
N GLU A 141 -16.22 -15.40 23.26
CA GLU A 141 -15.78 -15.39 21.86
C GLU A 141 -14.34 -14.88 21.71
N LEU A 142 -13.95 -13.83 22.44
CA LEU A 142 -12.56 -13.37 22.48
C LEU A 142 -11.62 -14.46 23.02
N ASP A 143 -11.98 -15.11 24.12
CA ASP A 143 -11.16 -16.19 24.70
C ASP A 143 -11.00 -17.35 23.73
N ARG A 144 -12.06 -17.72 23.00
CA ARG A 144 -12.01 -18.73 21.94
C ARG A 144 -11.05 -18.33 20.82
N ARG A 145 -11.10 -17.08 20.35
CA ARG A 145 -10.21 -16.55 19.32
C ARG A 145 -8.75 -16.51 19.79
N ILE A 146 -8.50 -16.05 21.01
CA ILE A 146 -7.17 -16.01 21.61
C ILE A 146 -6.57 -17.42 21.68
N LYS A 147 -7.35 -18.42 22.09
CA LYS A 147 -6.90 -19.82 22.13
C LYS A 147 -6.58 -20.36 20.73
N ALA A 148 -7.44 -20.07 19.75
CA ALA A 148 -7.22 -20.48 18.36
C ALA A 148 -5.94 -19.84 17.77
N GLU A 149 -5.74 -18.54 18.02
CA GLU A 149 -4.56 -17.82 17.57
C GLU A 149 -3.28 -18.30 18.27
N ALA A 150 -3.35 -18.56 19.58
CA ALA A 150 -2.22 -19.11 20.35
C ALA A 150 -1.81 -20.49 19.83
N ALA A 151 -2.77 -21.37 19.58
CA ALA A 151 -2.52 -22.69 18.99
C ALA A 151 -1.86 -22.56 17.60
N GLN A 152 -2.32 -21.62 16.77
CA GLN A 152 -1.71 -21.35 15.47
C GLN A 152 -0.27 -20.81 15.60
N ARG A 153 -0.03 -19.85 16.51
CA ARG A 153 1.32 -19.34 16.78
C ARG A 153 2.25 -20.45 17.25
N GLN A 154 1.78 -21.34 18.12
CA GLN A 154 2.55 -22.50 18.56
C GLN A 154 2.89 -23.44 17.38
N ALA A 155 1.93 -23.77 16.52
CA ALA A 155 2.17 -24.58 15.33
C ALA A 155 3.21 -23.93 14.39
N TRP A 156 3.15 -22.61 14.21
CA TRP A 156 4.13 -21.86 13.43
C TRP A 156 5.54 -21.83 14.05
N GLN A 157 5.63 -21.75 15.38
CA GLN A 157 6.90 -21.84 16.08
C GLN A 157 7.51 -23.24 15.96
N GLN A 158 6.70 -24.29 16.07
CA GLN A 158 7.13 -25.67 15.87
C GLN A 158 7.61 -25.91 14.44
N GLN A 159 6.87 -25.43 13.42
CA GLN A 159 7.29 -25.54 12.02
C GLN A 159 8.61 -24.79 11.74
N ARG A 160 8.82 -23.63 12.39
CA ARG A 160 10.10 -22.90 12.27
C ARG A 160 11.24 -23.60 12.99
N ALA A 161 10.98 -24.21 14.14
CA ALA A 161 11.97 -24.99 14.87
C ALA A 161 12.42 -26.20 14.03
N THR A 162 11.49 -26.94 13.41
CA THR A 162 11.82 -28.09 12.56
C THR A 162 12.55 -27.72 11.27
N GLN A 163 12.20 -26.60 10.64
CA GLN A 163 12.95 -26.08 9.48
C GLN A 163 14.36 -25.63 9.87
N LYS A 164 14.53 -24.95 11.01
CA LYS A 164 15.86 -24.54 11.49
C LYS A 164 16.73 -25.72 11.92
N SER A 165 16.16 -26.78 12.48
CA SER A 165 16.91 -28.00 12.84
C SER A 165 17.25 -28.87 11.64
N GLY A 166 16.53 -28.75 10.52
CA GLY A 166 16.75 -29.54 9.29
C GLY A 166 17.76 -28.95 8.28
N THR A 167 18.15 -27.68 8.43
CA THR A 167 19.16 -27.01 7.57
C THR A 167 20.46 -26.73 8.34
N GLY A 168 20.82 -27.65 9.23
CA GLY A 168 22.01 -27.58 10.10
C GLY A 168 23.06 -28.66 9.83
N GLY A 169 22.99 -29.36 8.69
CA GLY A 169 23.96 -30.39 8.32
C GLY A 169 24.49 -30.17 6.90
N ASN A 170 25.79 -29.85 6.80
CA ASN A 170 26.60 -29.91 5.58
C ASN A 170 26.67 -28.66 4.66
N GLN A 171 26.96 -27.49 5.24
CA GLN A 171 27.78 -26.49 4.53
C GLN A 171 29.01 -26.21 5.36
N GLY A 172 30.12 -26.88 4.99
CA GLY A 172 31.44 -26.62 5.55
C GLY A 172 31.89 -25.17 5.33
N PRO A 173 32.99 -24.73 5.95
CA PRO A 173 33.51 -23.37 5.78
C PRO A 173 33.92 -23.16 4.32
N MET A 174 33.02 -22.58 3.52
CA MET A 174 33.33 -22.17 2.16
C MET A 174 34.23 -20.94 2.23
N LYS A 175 35.53 -21.24 2.25
CA LYS A 175 36.67 -20.38 1.96
C LYS A 175 36.34 -19.48 0.77
N ARG A 176 35.96 -18.22 1.03
CA ARG A 176 35.94 -17.17 -0.01
C ARG A 176 37.37 -17.02 -0.55
N PRO A 177 37.64 -17.21 -1.85
CA PRO A 177 38.91 -16.87 -2.46
C PRO A 177 39.03 -15.35 -2.56
N GLY A 178 40.26 -14.86 -2.43
CA GLY A 178 40.59 -13.47 -2.18
C GLY A 178 40.43 -12.47 -3.34
N GLY A 179 40.69 -11.22 -2.96
CA GLY A 179 40.72 -9.99 -3.75
C GLY A 179 40.32 -8.87 -2.78
N GLY A 180 41.21 -8.27 -2.00
CA GLY A 180 42.39 -7.48 -2.40
C GLY A 180 42.22 -6.08 -1.76
N PRO A 181 43.23 -5.46 -1.14
CA PRO A 181 43.08 -4.22 -0.35
C PRO A 181 43.36 -2.94 -1.16
N GLY A 182 42.61 -1.87 -0.88
CA GLY A 182 42.84 -0.51 -1.42
C GLY A 182 41.57 0.08 -2.04
N GLY A 183 41.17 1.34 -1.83
CA GLY A 183 41.85 2.46 -1.20
C GLY A 183 40.87 3.59 -0.88
N ALA A 184 41.39 4.59 -0.18
CA ALA A 184 40.71 5.83 0.18
C ALA A 184 40.48 6.74 -1.05
N GLY A 185 39.45 7.59 -0.99
CA GLY A 185 39.39 8.82 -1.80
C GLY A 185 37.98 9.40 -2.04
N GLY A 186 37.77 10.63 -1.56
CA GLY A 186 36.85 11.66 -2.11
C GLY A 186 35.36 11.54 -1.73
N ALA A 187 34.74 12.37 -0.89
CA ALA A 187 34.56 13.83 -0.85
C ALA A 187 33.53 14.41 -1.85
N GLY A 188 32.46 15.00 -1.30
CA GLY A 188 31.54 15.97 -1.93
C GLY A 188 30.33 15.35 -2.66
N GLY A 189 29.07 15.76 -2.49
CA GLY A 189 28.47 16.88 -1.76
C GLY A 189 27.00 17.07 -2.22
N ALA A 190 26.21 17.74 -1.36
CA ALA A 190 24.91 18.43 -1.59
C ALA A 190 23.72 17.61 -2.11
N GLY A 191 22.65 17.41 -1.32
CA GLY A 191 21.50 18.32 -1.19
C GLY A 191 20.28 17.61 -1.82
N ALA A 192 19.02 17.68 -1.38
CA ALA A 192 18.32 18.61 -0.52
C ALA A 192 17.23 17.87 0.28
N GLY A 193 17.04 18.31 1.52
CA GLY A 193 15.96 17.90 2.40
C GLY A 193 14.63 18.54 2.03
N GLY A 194 13.56 17.87 2.43
CA GLY A 194 12.20 18.36 2.35
C GLY A 194 11.95 19.53 3.29
N SER A 195 11.22 20.52 2.77
CA SER A 195 10.44 21.53 3.47
C SER A 195 9.28 21.89 2.53
N GLY A 196 8.06 22.14 2.95
CA GLY A 196 7.49 22.15 4.29
C GLY A 196 5.97 22.09 4.19
N ALA A 197 5.34 21.70 5.31
CA ALA A 197 3.95 22.00 5.58
C ALA A 197 3.91 23.25 6.47
N GLN A 198 3.34 24.33 5.91
CA GLN A 198 2.71 25.43 6.65
C GLN A 198 1.87 24.86 7.80
N GLY A 199 1.90 25.38 9.03
CA GLY A 199 2.08 26.76 9.44
C GLY A 199 0.75 27.21 10.04
N ASN A 200 0.64 27.17 11.36
CA ASN A 200 -0.40 27.91 12.08
C ASN A 200 0.16 28.48 13.40
N ALA A 201 -0.30 29.67 13.69
CA ALA A 201 0.36 30.73 14.44
C ALA A 201 0.19 30.69 15.97
N ALA A 202 0.86 31.67 16.61
CA ALA A 202 0.91 32.08 18.02
C ALA A 202 2.14 31.53 18.76
N GLY A 203 3.03 32.32 19.36
CA GLY A 203 3.02 33.72 19.76
C GLY A 203 3.78 33.83 21.10
N ARG A 204 4.58 34.90 21.27
CA ARG A 204 5.48 35.23 22.41
C ARG A 204 6.80 34.43 22.42
N GLY A 205 8.00 35.00 22.49
CA GLY A 205 8.44 36.36 22.83
C GLY A 205 9.51 36.26 23.94
N GLN A 206 10.62 37.02 23.79
CA GLN A 206 11.65 37.32 24.80
C GLN A 206 12.68 36.18 25.02
N GLY A 207 14.01 36.34 24.97
CA GLY A 207 14.95 37.45 24.84
C GLY A 207 16.33 36.92 25.29
N GLY A 208 17.45 37.50 24.84
CA GLY A 208 18.75 37.35 25.53
C GLY A 208 19.96 36.85 24.73
N ALA A 209 20.76 37.81 24.25
CA ALA A 209 22.22 37.93 24.36
C ALA A 209 23.16 36.70 24.21
N SER A 210 23.92 36.74 23.10
CA SER A 210 25.39 36.71 22.99
C SER A 210 26.30 35.98 24.01
N GLN A 211 27.31 35.31 23.41
CA GLN A 211 28.74 35.20 23.76
C GLN A 211 29.31 33.81 24.12
N ALA A 212 30.29 33.45 23.26
CA ALA A 212 31.63 32.96 23.56
C ALA A 212 31.83 31.67 24.38
N SER A 213 32.40 30.69 23.67
CA SER A 213 33.65 29.99 23.99
C SER A 213 33.91 29.56 25.45
N ALA A 214 33.82 28.26 25.70
CA ALA A 214 34.66 27.59 26.69
C ALA A 214 35.02 26.19 26.19
N ALA A 215 36.29 26.04 25.80
CA ALA A 215 36.95 24.76 25.64
C ALA A 215 37.11 24.11 27.03
N GLY A 216 36.77 22.83 27.15
CA GLY A 216 36.99 22.02 28.34
C GLY A 216 37.10 20.52 27.97
N PRO A 217 37.88 19.72 28.72
CA PRO A 217 38.60 18.57 28.19
C PRO A 217 37.96 17.22 28.55
N GLY A 218 38.31 16.18 27.79
CA GLY A 218 38.37 14.80 28.28
C GLY A 218 37.11 13.95 28.11
N GLY A 219 37.28 12.79 27.48
CA GLY A 219 36.28 11.73 27.46
C GLY A 219 36.36 10.89 26.19
N GLY A 220 37.30 9.93 26.17
CA GLY A 220 37.53 9.03 25.05
C GLY A 220 36.25 8.29 24.62
N ARG A 221 35.93 8.38 23.34
CA ARG A 221 34.96 7.50 22.67
C ARG A 221 35.60 6.11 22.51
N PRO A 222 35.04 5.03 23.09
CA PRO A 222 35.42 3.69 22.66
C PRO A 222 34.86 3.41 21.27
N PRO A 223 35.63 2.81 20.36
CA PRO A 223 35.16 2.45 19.03
C PRO A 223 34.36 1.14 19.09
N GLY A 224 33.22 1.11 18.39
CA GLY A 224 32.67 -0.10 17.76
C GLY A 224 32.28 -1.27 18.66
N GLY A 225 31.09 -1.21 19.24
CA GLY A 225 30.39 -2.37 19.83
C GLY A 225 29.04 -2.63 19.16
N ARG A 226 29.03 -3.08 17.90
CA ARG A 226 27.81 -3.57 17.22
C ARG A 226 27.57 -5.01 17.66
N GLY A 227 26.72 -5.22 18.67
CA GLY A 227 26.36 -6.59 19.10
C GLY A 227 25.55 -6.74 20.38
N GLY A 228 24.73 -5.76 20.78
CA GLY A 228 23.83 -5.95 21.91
C GLY A 228 22.68 -6.91 21.54
N SER A 229 22.46 -7.94 22.36
CA SER A 229 21.32 -8.84 22.26
C SER A 229 20.00 -8.05 22.30
N GLU A 230 18.93 -8.63 21.76
CA GLU A 230 17.59 -8.01 21.79
C GLU A 230 17.14 -7.70 23.23
N GLU A 231 17.61 -8.52 24.18
CA GLU A 231 17.38 -8.40 25.61
C GLU A 231 18.01 -7.12 26.19
N GLU A 232 19.23 -6.76 25.77
CA GLU A 232 19.90 -5.51 26.16
C GLU A 232 19.19 -4.27 25.58
N ARG A 233 18.57 -4.41 24.41
CA ARG A 233 17.78 -3.32 23.80
C ARG A 233 16.47 -3.13 24.55
N ASN A 234 15.80 -4.22 24.93
CA ASN A 234 14.59 -4.15 25.74
C ASN A 234 14.85 -3.58 27.14
N ALA A 235 15.94 -3.98 27.80
CA ALA A 235 16.33 -3.43 29.10
C ALA A 235 16.55 -1.91 29.06
N ARG A 236 17.24 -1.42 28.02
CA ARG A 236 17.44 0.02 27.80
C ARG A 236 16.14 0.77 27.49
N SER A 237 15.24 0.16 26.73
CA SER A 237 13.93 0.77 26.43
C SER A 237 13.08 0.90 27.68
N LYS A 238 13.08 -0.13 28.54
CA LYS A 238 12.33 -0.15 29.81
C LYS A 238 12.82 0.92 30.79
N GLN A 239 14.14 1.03 30.98
CA GLN A 239 14.73 2.09 31.83
C GLN A 239 14.36 3.51 31.38
N ARG A 240 14.19 3.74 30.07
CA ARG A 240 13.78 5.06 29.55
C ARG A 240 12.29 5.37 29.79
N LEU A 241 11.45 4.34 29.88
CA LEU A 241 10.03 4.49 30.17
C LEU A 241 9.80 4.73 31.67
N ASP A 242 10.52 4.02 32.52
CA ASP A 242 10.45 4.20 33.98
C ASP A 242 10.96 5.60 34.39
N ALA A 243 12.07 6.06 33.80
CA ALA A 243 12.64 7.40 34.09
C ALA A 243 11.80 8.59 33.58
N ARG A 244 10.74 8.34 32.79
CA ARG A 244 9.86 9.38 32.24
C ARG A 244 8.45 9.34 32.80
N SER A 245 8.15 8.41 33.70
CA SER A 245 6.86 8.37 34.37
C SER A 245 6.91 9.35 35.56
N PRO A 246 6.12 10.45 35.54
CA PRO A 246 5.99 11.31 36.70
C PRO A 246 5.22 10.56 37.80
N GLU A 247 5.70 10.64 39.05
CA GLU A 247 4.93 10.29 40.24
C GLU A 247 3.80 11.30 40.50
#